data_AF-A0AAV0XZ98-F1
#
_entry.id   AF-A0AAV0XZ98-F1
#
_cell.length_a   1.000
_cell.length_b   1.000
_cell.length_c   1.000
_cell.angle_alpha   90.00
_cell.angle_beta   90.00
_cell.angle_gamma   90.00
#
_symmetry.space_group_name_H-M   'P 1'
#
loop_
_entity.id
_entity.type
_entity.pdbx_description
1 polymer ?
#
loop_
_entity_poly.entity_id
_entity_poly.type
_entity_poly.pdbx_seq_one_letter_code
_entity_poly.pdbx_strand_id
1 'polypeptide(L)'
;MQNHHAYPAEDRHRLREILQLWRLEILHDRLIDQFITITVLKLLRKDDVNQLISNKFPIGVKVMFTYKLQEWQKRNPLTAAEYSRLNKQYNV
;
A
#
# COMPACT_ATOMS: atom_id res chain seq x y z
N MET A 1 -10.34 21.67 13.94
CA MET A 1 -9.03 21.66 13.26
C MET A 1 -8.60 20.20 13.16
N GLN A 2 -8.78 19.56 12.00
CA GLN A 2 -8.44 18.14 11.83
C GLN A 2 -6.93 18.05 11.58
N ASN A 3 -6.24 17.38 12.50
CA ASN A 3 -4.81 17.08 12.40
C ASN A 3 -4.55 16.34 11.08
N HIS A 4 -3.85 16.99 10.14
CA HIS A 4 -3.23 16.29 9.03
C HIS A 4 -2.13 15.40 9.61
N HIS A 5 -2.45 14.14 9.89
CA HIS A 5 -1.44 13.16 10.27
C HIS A 5 -0.50 13.00 9.08
N ALA A 6 0.71 13.54 9.24
CA ALA A 6 1.76 13.36 8.25
C ALA A 6 1.96 11.86 7.99
N TYR A 7 2.08 11.49 6.72
CA TYR A 7 2.31 10.10 6.34
C TYR A 7 3.59 9.56 7.01
N PRO A 8 3.59 8.36 7.63
CA PRO A 8 4.72 7.87 8.42
C PRO A 8 6.02 7.77 7.61
N ALA A 9 7.11 8.34 8.14
CA ALA A 9 8.40 8.38 7.44
C ALA A 9 8.99 6.98 7.17
N GLU A 10 8.83 6.05 8.12
CA GLU A 10 9.30 4.66 7.96
C GLU A 10 8.56 3.94 6.83
N ASP A 11 7.22 4.05 6.81
CA ASP A 11 6.42 3.48 5.71
C ASP A 11 6.77 4.13 4.37
N ARG A 12 7.14 5.42 4.35
CA ARG A 12 7.49 6.13 3.12
C ARG A 12 8.72 5.53 2.48
N HIS A 13 9.73 5.28 3.31
CA HIS A 13 10.99 4.69 2.86
C HIS A 13 10.80 3.24 2.43
N ARG A 14 10.12 2.44 3.25
CA ARG A 14 9.85 1.02 2.94
C ARG A 14 9.03 0.82 1.67
N LEU A 15 8.01 1.65 1.44
CA LEU A 15 7.27 1.59 0.19
C LEU A 15 8.15 1.90 -1.01
N ARG A 16 9.04 2.89 -0.89
CA ARG A 16 9.96 3.24 -1.97
C ARG A 16 10.82 2.04 -2.34
N GLU A 17 11.40 1.37 -1.34
CA GLU A 17 12.24 0.18 -1.52
C GLU A 17 11.48 -0.99 -2.17
N ILE A 18 10.26 -1.28 -1.70
CA ILE A 18 9.42 -2.34 -2.26
C ILE A 18 9.10 -2.04 -3.73
N LEU A 19 8.69 -0.82 -4.03
CA LEU A 19 8.33 -0.42 -5.39
C LEU A 19 9.56 -0.39 -6.32
N GLN A 20 10.73 -0.01 -5.81
CA GLN A 20 12.00 -0.09 -6.54
C GLN A 20 12.35 -1.53 -6.91
N LEU A 21 12.22 -2.45 -5.97
CA LEU A 21 12.42 -3.88 -6.24
C LEU A 21 11.47 -4.41 -7.31
N TRP A 22 10.26 -3.84 -7.41
CA TRP A 22 9.27 -4.22 -8.41
C TRP A 22 9.39 -3.44 -9.72
N ARG A 23 10.26 -2.42 -9.79
CA ARG A 23 10.35 -1.43 -10.88
C ARG A 23 9.01 -0.71 -11.14
N LEU A 24 8.35 -0.31 -10.05
CA LEU A 24 7.04 0.35 -10.02
C LEU A 24 7.06 1.62 -9.15
N GLU A 25 8.20 2.30 -9.07
CA GLU A 25 8.40 3.53 -8.29
C GLU A 25 7.43 4.64 -8.67
N ILE A 26 6.93 4.62 -9.90
CA ILE A 26 5.91 5.54 -10.41
C ILE A 26 4.61 5.51 -9.59
N LEU A 27 4.37 4.46 -8.80
CA LEU A 27 3.20 4.32 -7.92
C LEU A 27 3.41 4.94 -6.53
N HIS A 28 4.64 5.35 -6.19
CA HIS A 28 5.01 5.75 -4.83
C HIS A 28 4.18 6.92 -4.31
N ASP A 29 4.11 8.02 -5.07
CA ASP A 29 3.32 9.19 -4.69
C ASP A 29 1.83 8.85 -4.59
N ARG A 30 1.32 8.03 -5.52
CA ARG A 30 -0.09 7.60 -5.50
C ARG A 30 -0.44 6.80 -4.24
N LEU A 31 0.46 5.92 -3.78
CA LEU A 31 0.25 5.14 -2.56
C LEU A 31 0.28 6.03 -1.32
N ILE A 32 1.19 7.02 -1.29
CA ILE A 32 1.28 8.01 -0.19
C ILE A 32 0.04 8.90 -0.15
N ASP A 33 -0.39 9.42 -1.29
CA ASP A 33 -1.58 10.29 -1.43
C ASP A 33 -2.88 9.58 -1.00
N GLN A 34 -2.89 8.25 -1.04
CA GLN A 34 -4.03 7.44 -0.60
C GLN A 34 -3.80 6.81 0.78
N PHE A 35 -2.78 7.28 1.50
CA PHE A 35 -2.44 6.85 2.86
C PHE A 35 -2.23 5.33 3.00
N ILE A 36 -1.69 4.69 1.97
CA ILE A 36 -1.43 3.25 1.99
C ILE A 36 -0.12 3.00 2.72
N THR A 37 -0.17 2.69 4.01
CA THR A 37 1.01 2.26 4.78
C THR A 37 1.44 0.83 4.41
N ILE A 38 2.60 0.37 4.93
CA ILE A 38 3.00 -1.03 4.75
C ILE A 38 1.94 -1.99 5.29
N THR A 39 1.28 -1.63 6.40
CA THR A 39 0.22 -2.46 6.97
C THR A 39 -1.04 -2.48 6.10
N VAL A 40 -1.45 -1.35 5.52
CA VAL A 40 -2.57 -1.30 4.57
C VAL A 40 -2.22 -2.05 3.28
N LEU A 41 -0.96 -1.98 2.81
CA LEU A 41 -0.48 -2.72 1.65
C LEU A 41 -0.67 -4.24 1.83
N LYS A 42 -0.50 -4.77 3.04
CA LYS A 42 -0.76 -6.19 3.36
C LYS A 42 -2.24 -6.57 3.25
N LEU A 43 -3.16 -5.60 3.29
CA LEU A 43 -4.60 -5.81 3.28
C LEU A 43 -5.26 -5.51 1.94
N LEU A 44 -4.57 -4.82 1.03
CA LEU A 44 -5.11 -4.44 -0.28
C LEU A 44 -5.63 -5.66 -1.04
N ARG A 45 -6.88 -5.57 -1.47
CA ARG A 45 -7.54 -6.55 -2.33
C ARG A 45 -7.50 -6.08 -3.77
N LYS A 46 -7.81 -7.01 -4.69
CA LYS A 46 -7.84 -6.73 -6.13
C LYS A 46 -8.74 -5.54 -6.47
N ASP A 47 -9.88 -5.40 -5.81
CA ASP A 47 -10.81 -4.30 -6.06
C ASP A 47 -10.29 -2.95 -5.57
N ASP A 48 -9.59 -2.92 -4.44
CA ASP A 48 -8.91 -1.72 -3.95
C ASP A 48 -7.81 -1.29 -4.91
N VAL A 49 -7.03 -2.24 -5.43
CA VAL A 49 -6.01 -2.00 -6.46
C VAL A 49 -6.63 -1.47 -7.75
N ASN A 50 -7.80 -2.01 -8.14
CA ASN A 50 -8.54 -1.50 -9.28
C ASN A 50 -8.88 -0.02 -9.07
N GLN A 51 -9.40 0.35 -7.90
CA GLN A 51 -9.76 1.74 -7.60
C GLN A 51 -8.53 2.65 -7.50
N LEU A 52 -7.44 2.15 -6.93
CA LEU A 52 -6.19 2.89 -6.74
C LEU A 52 -5.55 3.30 -8.07
N ILE A 53 -5.53 2.40 -9.05
CA ILE A 53 -4.68 2.50 -10.25
C ILE A 53 -5.44 2.85 -11.54
N SER A 54 -6.71 2.43 -11.69
CA SER A 54 -7.36 2.37 -13.03
C SER A 54 -7.53 3.71 -13.76
N ASN A 55 -7.46 4.85 -13.07
CA ASN A 55 -7.67 6.16 -13.69
C ASN A 55 -6.38 6.94 -14.00
N LYS A 56 -5.21 6.41 -13.62
CA LYS A 56 -3.94 7.15 -13.74
C LYS A 56 -2.81 6.36 -14.41
N PHE A 57 -2.93 5.05 -14.55
CA PHE A 57 -1.86 4.22 -15.09
C PHE A 57 -2.35 3.21 -16.13
N PRO A 58 -1.50 2.82 -17.10
CA PRO A 58 -1.84 1.78 -18.07
C PRO A 58 -2.18 0.44 -17.40
N ILE A 59 -3.01 -0.36 -18.08
CA ILE A 59 -3.43 -1.68 -17.58
C ILE A 59 -2.25 -2.61 -17.25
N GLY A 60 -1.14 -2.51 -17.98
CA GLY A 60 0.08 -3.29 -17.71
C GLY A 60 0.67 -3.02 -16.33
N VAL A 61 0.69 -1.75 -15.89
CA VAL A 61 1.18 -1.36 -14.55
C VAL A 61 0.31 -1.98 -13.48
N LYS A 62 -1.02 -1.93 -13.67
CA LYS A 62 -1.99 -2.52 -12.75
C LYS A 62 -1.84 -4.04 -12.62
N VAL A 63 -1.68 -4.75 -13.74
CA VAL A 63 -1.46 -6.20 -13.75
C VAL A 63 -0.17 -6.55 -13.02
N MET A 64 0.93 -5.85 -13.32
CA MET A 64 2.23 -6.09 -12.69
C MET A 64 2.20 -5.80 -11.19
N PHE A 65 1.60 -4.68 -10.77
CA PHE A 65 1.46 -4.34 -9.36
C PHE A 65 0.64 -5.39 -8.62
N THR A 66 -0.50 -5.79 -9.18
CA THR A 66 -1.38 -6.81 -8.56
C THR A 66 -0.63 -8.12 -8.35
N TYR A 67 0.10 -8.60 -9.37
CA TYR A 67 0.87 -9.83 -9.30
C TYR A 67 1.97 -9.75 -8.23
N LYS A 68 2.78 -8.68 -8.25
CA LYS A 68 3.87 -8.48 -7.29
C LYS A 68 3.36 -8.33 -5.86
N LEU A 69 2.26 -7.61 -5.68
CA LEU A 69 1.60 -7.41 -4.40
C LEU A 69 1.15 -8.75 -3.81
N GLN A 70 0.47 -9.60 -4.58
CA GLN A 70 -0.01 -10.91 -4.12
C GLN A 70 1.15 -11.82 -3.72
N GLU A 71 2.23 -11.86 -4.50
CA GLU A 71 3.42 -12.65 -4.18
C GLU A 71 4.11 -12.14 -2.90
N TRP A 72 4.16 -10.82 -2.71
CA TRP A 72 4.74 -10.21 -1.52
C TRP A 72 3.88 -10.45 -0.27
N GLN A 73 2.55 -10.32 -0.37
CA GLN A 73 1.62 -10.56 0.73
C GLN A 73 1.71 -11.99 1.28
N LYS A 74 1.90 -13.00 0.41
CA LYS A 74 2.12 -14.40 0.83
C LYS A 74 3.34 -14.56 1.75
N ARG A 75 4.37 -13.75 1.54
CA ARG A 75 5.62 -13.79 2.33
C ARG A 75 5.61 -12.84 3.52
N ASN A 76 4.67 -11.89 3.53
CA ASN A 76 4.57 -10.82 4.51
C ASN A 76 3.14 -10.76 5.06
N PRO A 77 2.63 -11.83 5.70
CA PRO A 77 1.29 -11.84 6.24
C PRO A 77 1.12 -10.73 7.29
N LEU A 78 -0.13 -10.28 7.45
CA LEU A 78 -0.48 -9.37 8.52
C LEU A 78 -0.35 -10.10 9.86
N THR A 79 0.45 -9.54 10.77
CA THR A 79 0.60 -10.10 12.11
C THR A 79 -0.57 -9.66 13.01
N ALA A 80 -0.85 -10.45 14.06
CA ALA A 80 -1.89 -10.11 15.03
C ALA A 80 -1.65 -8.74 15.71
N ALA A 81 -0.37 -8.40 15.95
CA ALA A 81 0.01 -7.11 16.53
C ALA A 81 -0.30 -5.94 15.58
N GLU A 82 0.01 -6.10 14.30
CA GLU A 82 -0.32 -5.09 13.28
C GLU A 82 -1.82 -4.92 13.08
N TYR A 83 -2.57 -6.04 13.05
CA TYR A 83 -4.03 -6.00 12.99
C TYR A 83 -4.64 -5.25 14.17
N SER A 84 -4.17 -5.55 15.39
CA SER A 84 -4.64 -4.87 16.60
C SER A 84 -4.35 -3.36 16.60
N ARG A 85 -3.21 -2.95 16.02
CA ARG A 85 -2.87 -1.53 15.85
C ARG A 85 -3.78 -0.84 14.83
N LEU A 86 -4.06 -1.51 13.71
CA LEU A 86 -4.97 -1.00 12.68
C LEU A 86 -6.38 -0.77 13.22
N ASN A 87 -6.95 -1.74 13.94
CA ASN A 87 -8.29 -1.59 14.52
C ASN A 87 -8.37 -0.38 15.46
N LYS A 88 -7.33 -0.16 16.28
CA LYS A 88 -7.23 1.04 17.13
C LYS A 88 -7.11 2.34 16.32
N GLN A 89 -6.37 2.32 15.22
CA GLN A 89 -6.17 3.51 14.38
C GLN A 89 -7.43 3.91 13.62
N TYR A 90 -8.21 2.93 13.15
CA TYR A 90 -9.40 3.17 12.33
C TYR A 90 -10.72 3.08 13.13
N ASN A 91 -10.66 2.90 14.45
CA ASN A 91 -11.83 2.73 15.33
C ASN A 91 -12.81 1.64 14.85
N VAL A 92 -12.27 0.47 14.44
CA VAL A 92 -13.04 -0.68 13.96
C VAL A 92 -12.94 -1.85 14.92
#